data_AF-A0A8T0VFN0-F1
#
_entry.id   AF-A0A8T0VFN0-F1
#
_cell.length_a   1.000
_cell.length_b   1.000
_cell.length_c   1.000
_cell.angle_alpha   90.00
_cell.angle_beta   90.00
_cell.angle_gamma   90.00
#
_symmetry.space_group_name_H-M   'P 1'
#
loop_
_entity.id
_entity.type
_entity.pdbx_description
1 polymer ?
#
loop_
_entity_poly.entity_id
_entity_poly.type
_entity_poly.pdbx_seq_one_letter_code
_entity_poly.pdbx_strand_id
1 'polypeptide(L)'
;MILSGVEHDRIVALDVQGNAQRIITIPAAAEGRRGEYNGYMGHSQGRLHYINKEFNSHGCNQSYVLSIWVLQDYDRQEWLLKDTVSFLKLSGKKSCTGSMSDFSVVAIHQDCNVVFILQSLNRLIAYDMNRKEVSVIATFEHESRGARIAPYIPYFSESPALANKL
;
A
#
# COMPACT_ATOMS: atom_id res chain seq x y z
N MET A 1 -8.31 -2.10 -17.12
CA MET A 1 -7.84 -0.76 -16.77
C MET A 1 -6.49 -0.92 -16.10
N ILE A 2 -5.43 -0.39 -16.70
CA ILE A 2 -4.07 -0.44 -16.14
C ILE A 2 -3.78 0.95 -15.56
N LEU A 3 -3.30 1.02 -14.32
CA LEU A 3 -2.90 2.27 -13.70
C LEU A 3 -1.39 2.45 -13.89
N SER A 4 -0.96 3.56 -14.48
CA SER A 4 0.47 3.83 -14.70
C SER A 4 0.86 5.18 -14.13
N GLY A 5 1.91 5.18 -13.30
CA GLY A 5 2.71 6.35 -12.95
C GLY A 5 2.03 7.37 -12.02
N VAL A 6 2.86 8.00 -11.19
CA VAL A 6 2.50 9.22 -10.45
C VAL A 6 3.21 10.37 -11.16
N GLU A 7 2.48 11.15 -11.95
CA GLU A 7 3.00 12.45 -12.42
C GLU A 7 2.69 13.47 -11.32
N HIS A 8 3.58 13.52 -10.31
CA HIS A 8 3.65 14.44 -9.15
C HIS A 8 2.39 14.82 -8.37
N ASP A 9 1.20 14.29 -8.64
CA ASP A 9 -0.02 14.34 -7.81
C ASP A 9 -1.19 13.56 -8.43
N ARG A 10 -0.96 12.84 -9.53
CA ARG A 10 -2.02 12.22 -10.34
C ARG A 10 -1.75 10.75 -10.61
N ILE A 11 -2.82 9.99 -10.69
CA ILE A 11 -2.88 8.60 -11.14
C ILE A 11 -3.54 8.58 -12.51
N VAL A 12 -2.89 7.96 -13.49
CA VAL A 12 -3.45 7.82 -14.84
C VAL A 12 -4.04 6.43 -15.00
N ALA A 13 -5.32 6.39 -15.36
CA ALA A 13 -6.02 5.17 -15.72
C ALA A 13 -6.02 4.98 -17.24
N LEU A 14 -5.50 3.85 -17.70
CA LEU A 14 -5.37 3.49 -19.10
C LEU A 14 -6.35 2.38 -19.51
N ASP A 15 -6.80 2.41 -20.77
CA ASP A 15 -7.47 1.28 -21.41
C ASP A 15 -6.48 0.15 -21.79
N VAL A 16 -6.99 -0.90 -22.44
CA VAL A 16 -6.17 -2.06 -22.84
C VAL A 16 -5.22 -1.75 -23.99
N GLN A 17 -5.45 -0.66 -24.72
CA GLN A 17 -4.57 -0.15 -25.77
C GLN A 17 -3.51 0.82 -25.22
N GLY A 18 -3.57 1.16 -23.93
CA GLY A 18 -2.65 2.08 -23.28
C GLY A 18 -3.04 3.56 -23.39
N ASN A 19 -4.24 3.89 -23.87
CA ASN A 19 -4.68 5.27 -23.92
C ASN A 19 -5.21 5.73 -22.57
N ALA A 20 -4.90 6.98 -22.21
CA ALA A 20 -5.44 7.61 -21.01
C ALA A 20 -6.96 7.75 -21.10
N GLN A 21 -7.66 7.08 -20.19
CA GLN A 21 -9.11 7.14 -20.01
C GLN A 21 -9.50 8.11 -18.89
N ARG A 22 -8.65 8.24 -17.85
CA ARG A 22 -8.90 9.16 -16.73
C ARG A 22 -7.61 9.59 -16.04
N ILE A 23 -7.66 10.78 -15.46
CA ILE A 23 -6.64 11.32 -14.55
C ILE A 23 -7.32 11.51 -13.19
N ILE A 24 -6.78 10.88 -12.16
CA ILE A 24 -7.30 10.93 -10.78
C ILE A 24 -6.29 11.68 -9.92
N THR A 25 -6.74 12.68 -9.19
CA THR A 25 -5.89 13.36 -8.21
C THR A 25 -5.72 12.48 -6.98
N ILE A 26 -4.50 12.34 -6.46
CA ILE A 26 -4.24 11.59 -5.22
C ILE A 26 -4.88 12.30 -4.00
N PRO A 27 -5.14 11.59 -2.89
CA PRO A 27 -5.82 12.17 -1.72
C PRO A 27 -5.18 13.46 -1.19
N ALA A 28 -3.87 13.46 -0.98
CA ALA A 28 -3.16 14.62 -0.42
C ALA A 28 -3.31 15.88 -1.29
N ALA A 29 -3.28 15.73 -2.61
CA ALA A 29 -3.45 16.85 -3.54
C ALA A 29 -4.92 17.29 -3.65
N ALA A 30 -5.87 16.36 -3.56
CA ALA A 30 -7.30 16.68 -3.49
C ALA A 30 -7.65 17.51 -2.24
N GLU A 31 -6.89 17.32 -1.15
CA GLU A 31 -6.97 18.14 0.07
C GLU A 31 -6.14 19.43 0.01
N GLY A 32 -5.49 19.73 -1.12
CA GLY A 32 -4.66 20.92 -1.30
C GLY A 32 -3.32 20.88 -0.56
N ARG A 33 -2.90 19.72 -0.03
CA ARG A 33 -1.58 19.55 0.59
C ARG A 33 -0.49 19.54 -0.48
N ARG A 34 0.71 20.06 -0.17
CA ARG A 34 1.91 19.99 -1.02
C ARG A 34 2.94 19.07 -0.36
N GLY A 35 3.59 18.18 -1.12
CA GLY A 35 4.64 17.30 -0.59
C GLY A 35 5.16 16.28 -1.61
N GLU A 36 6.02 15.38 -1.15
CA GLU A 36 6.46 14.23 -1.95
C GLU A 36 5.38 13.15 -1.97
N TYR A 37 4.96 12.74 -3.17
CA TYR A 37 3.87 11.79 -3.37
C TYR A 37 4.38 10.41 -3.77
N ASN A 38 5.18 9.83 -2.87
CA ASN A 38 5.76 8.49 -3.03
C ASN A 38 4.86 7.44 -2.37
N GLY A 39 3.61 7.32 -2.83
CA GLY A 39 2.63 6.36 -2.33
C GLY A 39 2.60 5.03 -3.10
N TYR A 40 2.15 3.97 -2.44
CA TYR A 40 1.80 2.70 -3.05
C TYR A 40 0.36 2.74 -3.58
N MET A 41 0.13 2.17 -4.76
CA MET A 41 -1.19 1.99 -5.35
C MET A 41 -1.48 0.51 -5.51
N GLY A 42 -2.70 0.10 -5.17
CA GLY A 42 -3.15 -1.28 -5.36
C GLY A 42 -4.66 -1.38 -5.40
N HIS A 43 -5.15 -2.53 -5.85
CA HIS A 43 -6.58 -2.84 -5.84
C HIS A 43 -6.90 -3.82 -4.71
N SER A 44 -7.98 -3.54 -3.98
CA SER A 44 -8.55 -4.45 -2.99
C SER A 44 -10.07 -4.30 -3.01
N GLN A 45 -10.79 -5.42 -2.99
CA GLN A 45 -12.24 -5.49 -2.97
C GLN A 45 -12.89 -4.70 -4.12
N GLY A 46 -12.28 -4.77 -5.30
CA GLY A 46 -12.73 -4.06 -6.50
C GLY A 46 -12.48 -2.55 -6.50
N ARG A 47 -11.78 -1.98 -5.50
CA ARG A 47 -11.55 -0.54 -5.38
C ARG A 47 -10.08 -0.18 -5.39
N LEU A 48 -9.77 0.97 -5.98
CA LEU A 48 -8.44 1.55 -5.95
C LEU A 48 -8.11 2.03 -4.53
N HIS A 49 -6.96 1.60 -4.03
CA HIS A 49 -6.39 2.05 -2.78
C HIS A 49 -5.08 2.80 -3.03
N TYR A 50 -4.88 3.88 -2.28
CA TYR A 50 -3.65 4.65 -2.26
C TYR A 50 -3.11 4.68 -0.83
N ILE A 51 -1.86 4.30 -0.65
CA ILE A 51 -1.22 4.18 0.66
C ILE A 51 0.01 5.06 0.66
N ASN A 52 0.01 6.08 1.50
CA ASN A 52 1.14 7.00 1.64
C ASN A 52 1.67 7.02 3.07
N LYS A 53 2.95 7.35 3.17
CA LYS A 53 3.60 7.65 4.44
C LYS A 53 3.48 9.14 4.69
N GLU A 54 3.01 9.49 5.87
CA GLU A 54 2.89 10.89 6.31
C GLU A 54 3.64 11.05 7.62
N PHE A 55 4.26 12.21 7.83
CA PHE A 55 4.84 12.55 9.13
C PHE A 55 3.76 13.19 9.99
N ASN A 56 3.40 12.53 11.10
CA ASN A 56 2.48 13.11 12.06
C ASN A 56 3.28 13.90 13.11
N SER A 57 3.20 15.23 13.03
CA SER A 57 3.81 16.16 13.98
C SER A 57 2.89 16.55 15.14
N HIS A 58 1.65 16.05 15.18
CA HIS A 58 0.68 16.43 16.20
C HIS A 58 0.88 15.65 17.51
N GLY A 59 1.16 16.37 18.59
CA GLY A 59 1.29 15.84 19.96
C GLY A 59 2.70 15.36 20.32
N CYS A 60 2.81 14.63 21.44
CA CYS A 60 4.08 14.13 22.00
C CYS A 60 4.63 12.86 21.31
N ASN A 61 3.91 12.29 20.34
CA ASN A 61 4.28 11.06 19.63
C ASN A 61 4.61 11.34 18.15
N GLN A 62 5.57 12.23 17.91
CA GLN A 62 6.09 12.54 16.57
C GLN A 62 6.55 11.25 15.89
N SER A 63 5.82 10.79 14.88
CA SER A 63 6.12 9.52 14.22
C SER A 63 5.53 9.49 12.81
N TYR A 64 6.13 8.66 11.95
CA TYR A 64 5.54 8.36 10.66
C TYR A 64 4.26 7.54 10.83
N VAL A 65 3.27 7.81 10.00
CA VAL A 65 2.04 7.02 9.89
C VAL A 65 1.88 6.53 8.45
N LEU A 66 1.23 5.39 8.28
CA LEU A 66 0.68 4.98 7.00
C LEU A 66 -0.79 5.37 6.97
N SER A 67 -1.15 6.23 6.02
CA SER A 67 -2.53 6.58 5.71
C SER A 67 -2.98 5.72 4.53
N ILE A 68 -4.10 5.02 4.70
CA ILE A 68 -4.65 4.08 3.73
C ILE A 68 -5.97 4.66 3.23
N TRP A 69 -5.98 5.07 1.97
CA TRP A 69 -7.10 5.70 1.30
C TRP A 69 -7.77 4.73 0.33
N VAL A 70 -9.08 4.83 0.20
CA VAL A 70 -9.87 4.11 -0.80
C VAL A 70 -10.62 5.12 -1.66
N LEU A 71 -10.59 4.94 -2.97
CA LEU A 71 -11.40 5.74 -3.89
C LEU A 71 -12.83 5.17 -3.88
N GLN A 72 -13.75 5.89 -3.26
CA GLN A 72 -15.12 5.46 -3.01
C GLN A 72 -16.02 5.72 -4.21
N ASP A 73 -15.89 6.91 -4.79
CA ASP A 73 -16.61 7.32 -6.00
C ASP A 73 -15.58 7.67 -7.08
N TYR A 74 -15.57 6.87 -8.14
CA TYR A 74 -14.62 7.02 -9.23
C TYR A 74 -14.90 8.30 -10.04
N ASP A 75 -16.18 8.64 -10.23
CA ASP A 75 -16.65 9.78 -11.05
C ASP A 75 -16.48 11.11 -10.32
N ARG A 76 -16.74 11.11 -9.02
CA ARG A 76 -16.55 12.29 -8.18
C ARG A 76 -15.13 12.43 -7.66
N GLN A 77 -14.27 11.43 -7.91
CA GLN A 77 -12.91 11.32 -7.39
C GLN A 77 -12.84 11.46 -5.85
N GLU A 78 -13.83 10.88 -5.16
CA GLU A 78 -13.93 10.99 -3.71
C GLU A 78 -13.09 9.92 -3.02
N TRP A 79 -12.07 10.38 -2.31
CA TRP A 79 -11.21 9.55 -1.46
C TRP A 79 -11.74 9.52 -0.03
N LEU A 80 -11.76 8.33 0.54
CA LEU A 80 -12.05 8.09 1.95
C LEU A 80 -10.80 7.59 2.66
N LEU A 81 -10.44 8.20 3.79
CA LEU A 81 -9.40 7.68 4.69
C LEU A 81 -9.96 6.44 5.38
N LYS A 82 -9.55 5.26 4.91
CA LYS A 82 -10.02 3.97 5.42
C LYS A 82 -9.37 3.58 6.74
N ASP A 83 -8.07 3.83 6.87
CA ASP A 83 -7.33 3.55 8.08
C ASP A 83 -6.04 4.37 8.19
N THR A 84 -5.54 4.51 9.43
CA THR A 84 -4.23 5.07 9.73
C THR A 84 -3.52 4.19 10.75
N VAL A 85 -2.26 3.86 10.50
CA VAL A 85 -1.45 3.06 11.43
C VAL A 85 -0.09 3.69 11.65
N SER A 86 0.33 3.79 12.92
CA SER A 86 1.61 4.40 13.26
C SER A 86 2.79 3.46 13.01
N PHE A 87 3.94 4.06 12.71
CA PHE A 87 5.23 3.38 12.65
C PHE A 87 5.51 2.55 13.90
N LEU A 88 5.21 3.09 15.08
CA LEU A 88 5.42 2.40 16.36
C LEU A 88 4.62 1.10 16.43
N LYS A 89 3.36 1.14 15.99
CA LYS A 89 2.51 -0.05 15.94
C LYS A 89 3.04 -1.09 14.95
N LEU A 90 3.44 -0.68 13.75
CA LEU A 90 4.00 -1.57 12.73
C LEU A 90 5.34 -2.18 13.16
N SER A 91 6.20 -1.39 13.79
CA SER A 91 7.54 -1.80 14.22
C SER A 91 7.53 -2.63 15.51
N GLY A 92 6.47 -2.53 16.32
CA GLY A 92 6.44 -3.01 17.69
C GLY A 92 7.40 -2.26 18.62
N LYS A 93 7.96 -1.12 18.19
CA LYS A 93 8.90 -0.31 18.98
C LYS A 93 8.13 0.64 19.90
N LYS A 94 8.78 1.00 21.02
CA LYS A 94 8.24 1.93 22.02
C LYS A 94 8.71 3.38 21.83
N SER A 95 9.65 3.66 20.92
CA SER A 95 10.20 4.99 20.69
C SER A 95 10.45 5.29 19.20
N CYS A 96 10.41 6.58 18.86
CA CYS A 96 10.43 7.10 17.48
C CYS A 96 11.84 7.23 16.90
N THR A 97 12.71 6.23 17.07
CA THR A 97 14.07 6.25 16.48
C THR A 97 14.13 5.78 15.03
N GLY A 98 12.97 5.61 14.38
CA GLY A 98 12.86 5.10 13.02
C GLY A 98 12.73 6.19 11.95
N SER A 99 13.17 5.86 10.74
CA SER A 99 13.10 6.72 9.55
C SER A 99 12.00 6.28 8.59
N MET A 100 11.57 7.18 7.69
CA MET A 100 10.61 6.89 6.61
C MET A 100 11.09 5.77 5.66
N SER A 101 12.40 5.55 5.59
CA SER A 101 13.06 4.49 4.81
C SER A 101 12.99 3.11 5.47
N ASP A 102 12.51 3.00 6.71
CA ASP A 102 12.50 1.73 7.44
C ASP A 102 11.37 0.77 7.04
N PHE A 103 10.37 1.25 6.29
CA PHE A 103 9.26 0.42 5.81
C PHE A 103 9.00 0.64 4.33
N SER A 104 8.53 -0.37 3.60
CA SER A 104 7.99 -0.21 2.25
C SER A 104 6.70 -1.00 2.14
N VAL A 105 5.64 -0.39 1.63
CA VAL A 105 4.41 -1.12 1.29
C VAL A 105 4.69 -1.90 0.02
N VAL A 106 4.49 -3.21 0.07
CA VAL A 106 4.81 -4.11 -1.06
C VAL A 106 3.55 -4.67 -1.72
N ALA A 107 2.46 -4.83 -0.96
CA ALA A 107 1.21 -5.33 -1.49
C ALA A 107 0.01 -4.93 -0.62
N ILE A 108 -1.18 -4.97 -1.21
CA ILE A 108 -2.47 -5.02 -0.50
C ILE A 108 -3.18 -6.31 -0.92
N HIS A 109 -3.83 -7.00 0.01
CA HIS A 109 -4.58 -8.22 -0.31
C HIS A 109 -5.77 -7.87 -1.21
N GLN A 110 -5.94 -8.61 -2.30
CA GLN A 110 -6.96 -8.30 -3.32
C GLN A 110 -8.41 -8.42 -2.77
N ASP A 111 -8.66 -9.30 -1.80
CA ASP A 111 -10.02 -9.57 -1.28
C ASP A 111 -10.25 -9.10 0.16
N CYS A 112 -9.17 -8.77 0.89
CA CYS A 112 -9.18 -8.59 2.33
C CYS A 112 -8.56 -7.26 2.71
N ASN A 113 -8.93 -6.74 3.89
CA ASN A 113 -8.39 -5.51 4.42
C ASN A 113 -7.01 -5.72 5.07
N VAL A 114 -6.03 -6.23 4.29
CA VAL A 114 -4.68 -6.53 4.77
C VAL A 114 -3.63 -5.84 3.90
N VAL A 115 -2.69 -5.15 4.53
CA VAL A 115 -1.54 -4.51 3.87
C VAL A 115 -0.26 -5.24 4.24
N PHE A 116 0.58 -5.54 3.24
CA PHE A 116 1.87 -6.18 3.41
C PHE A 116 2.99 -5.16 3.33
N ILE A 117 3.89 -5.21 4.31
CA ILE A 117 4.92 -4.19 4.51
C ILE A 117 6.26 -4.87 4.76
N LEU A 118 7.28 -4.47 4.01
CA LEU A 118 8.65 -4.88 4.22
C LEU A 118 9.34 -3.92 5.20
N GLN A 119 9.96 -4.46 6.25
CA GLN A 119 10.70 -3.75 7.29
C GLN A 119 12.21 -3.80 7.06
N SER A 120 12.93 -2.74 7.44
CA SER A 120 14.40 -2.63 7.35
C SER A 120 15.17 -3.68 8.17
N LEU A 121 14.48 -4.41 9.04
CA LEU A 121 14.98 -5.57 9.80
C LEU A 121 14.62 -6.92 9.12
N ASN A 122 14.46 -6.94 7.81
CA ASN A 122 14.19 -8.14 7.01
C ASN A 122 12.87 -8.83 7.33
N ARG A 123 11.89 -8.10 7.85
CA ARG A 123 10.59 -8.69 8.21
C ARG A 123 9.55 -8.30 7.19
N LEU A 124 8.89 -9.30 6.62
CA LEU A 124 7.63 -9.09 5.94
C LEU A 124 6.52 -9.20 6.99
N ILE A 125 5.78 -8.12 7.18
CA ILE A 125 4.64 -8.08 8.10
C ILE A 125 3.34 -7.92 7.33
N ALA A 126 2.25 -8.40 7.92
CA ALA A 126 0.88 -8.05 7.55
C ALA A 126 0.27 -7.14 8.60
N TYR A 127 -0.45 -6.12 8.15
CA TYR A 127 -1.33 -5.31 8.97
C TYR A 127 -2.78 -5.61 8.60
N ASP A 128 -3.53 -6.21 9.52
CA ASP A 128 -4.97 -6.44 9.40
C ASP A 128 -5.71 -5.17 9.87
N MET A 129 -6.35 -4.47 8.93
CA MET A 129 -7.06 -3.22 9.22
C MET A 129 -8.38 -3.44 9.98
N ASN A 130 -8.98 -4.63 9.91
CA ASN A 130 -10.22 -4.94 10.63
C ASN A 130 -9.92 -5.18 12.10
N ARG A 131 -8.90 -5.97 12.40
CA ARG A 131 -8.49 -6.30 13.78
C ARG A 131 -7.56 -5.26 14.38
N LYS A 132 -6.97 -4.40 13.54
CA LYS A 132 -5.91 -3.46 13.92
C LYS A 132 -4.70 -4.23 14.48
N GLU A 133 -4.35 -5.35 13.89
CA GLU A 133 -3.28 -6.24 14.36
C GLU A 133 -2.13 -6.31 13.35
N VAL A 134 -0.92 -6.53 13.86
CA VAL A 134 0.29 -6.71 13.06
C VAL A 134 0.82 -8.11 13.29
N SER A 135 1.07 -8.86 12.22
CA SER A 135 1.67 -10.20 12.27
C SER A 135 2.93 -10.26 11.43
N VAL A 136 3.88 -11.11 11.83
CA VAL A 136 5.07 -11.41 11.02
C VAL A 136 4.76 -12.58 10.13
N ILE A 137 4.97 -12.40 8.84
CA ILE A 137 4.77 -13.46 7.83
C ILE A 137 6.09 -14.17 7.56
N ALA A 138 7.18 -13.40 7.41
CA ALA A 138 8.49 -13.93 7.13
C ALA A 138 9.59 -13.04 7.72
N THR A 139 10.73 -13.67 8.01
CA THR A 139 11.98 -12.99 8.38
C THR A 139 13.07 -13.49 7.42
N PHE A 140 13.78 -12.59 6.74
CA PHE A 140 14.87 -12.93 5.82
C PHE A 140 16.22 -12.89 6.55
N GLU A 141 17.11 -13.82 6.20
CA GLU A 141 18.42 -13.99 6.87
C GLU A 141 19.41 -12.85 6.58
N HIS A 142 19.28 -12.16 5.44
CA HIS A 142 20.16 -11.08 5.02
C HIS A 142 19.45 -9.74 4.92
N GLU A 143 20.17 -8.65 5.26
CA GLU A 143 19.70 -7.27 5.14
C GLU A 143 19.06 -7.02 3.76
N SER A 144 17.75 -6.84 3.75
CA SER A 144 16.93 -6.64 2.57
C SER A 144 16.89 -5.15 2.19
N ARG A 145 17.93 -4.37 2.53
CA ARG A 145 18.03 -2.97 2.14
C ARG A 145 18.00 -2.88 0.61
N GLY A 146 16.93 -2.34 0.06
CA GLY A 146 16.71 -2.24 -1.38
C GLY A 146 16.13 -3.51 -2.03
N ALA A 147 15.77 -4.54 -1.27
CA ALA A 147 15.06 -5.70 -1.81
C ALA A 147 13.70 -5.26 -2.36
N ARG A 148 13.46 -5.56 -3.65
CA ARG A 148 12.18 -5.34 -4.30
C ARG A 148 11.38 -6.63 -4.22
N ILE A 149 10.39 -6.66 -3.34
CA ILE A 149 9.38 -7.73 -3.32
C ILE A 149 8.27 -7.31 -4.28
N ALA A 150 8.06 -8.10 -5.32
CA ALA A 150 6.91 -7.95 -6.20
C ALA A 150 5.83 -8.96 -5.79
N PRO A 151 4.58 -8.52 -5.55
CA PRO A 151 3.49 -9.47 -5.38
C PRO A 151 3.32 -10.28 -6.67
N TYR A 152 3.36 -11.60 -6.54
CA TYR A 152 2.97 -12.51 -7.60
C TYR A 152 1.61 -13.08 -7.23
N ILE A 153 0.58 -12.71 -8.00
CA ILE A 153 -0.72 -13.34 -7.93
C ILE A 153 -0.72 -14.41 -9.02
N PRO A 154 -0.44 -15.69 -8.69
CA PRO A 154 -0.57 -16.76 -9.66
C PRO A 154 -2.01 -16.76 -10.20
N TYR A 155 -2.15 -16.55 -11.50
CA TYR A 155 -3.40 -16.79 -12.19
C TYR A 155 -3.60 -18.31 -12.25
N PHE A 156 -4.21 -18.86 -11.19
CA PHE A 156 -4.75 -20.20 -11.24
C PHE A 156 -6.05 -20.13 -12.05
N SER A 157 -5.95 -19.95 -13.37
CA SER A 157 -6.92 -20.66 -14.20
C SER A 157 -6.80 -22.12 -13.81
N GLU A 158 -7.93 -22.80 -13.58
CA GLU A 158 -7.93 -24.26 -13.58
C GLU A 158 -7.35 -24.70 -14.91
N SER A 159 -6.04 -24.96 -14.93
CA SER A 159 -5.41 -25.58 -16.07
C SER A 159 -5.87 -27.03 -16.05
N PRO A 160 -6.54 -27.52 -17.11
CA PRO A 160 -6.85 -28.95 -17.23
C PRO A 160 -5.59 -29.83 -17.13
N ALA A 161 -4.40 -29.24 -17.27
CA ALA A 161 -3.12 -29.93 -17.16
C ALA A 161 -2.77 -30.44 -15.74
N LEU A 162 -3.48 -30.01 -14.69
CA LEU A 162 -3.32 -30.56 -13.34
C LEU A 162 -4.48 -31.46 -12.90
N ALA A 163 -5.52 -31.61 -13.73
CA ALA A 163 -6.55 -32.62 -13.55
C ALA A 163 -6.06 -33.97 -14.10
N ASN A 164 -4.91 -34.44 -13.65
CA ASN A 164 -4.48 -35.84 -13.78
C ASN A 164 -3.21 -36.05 -12.96
N LYS A 165 -3.38 -36.39 -11.69
CA LYS A 165 -2.58 -37.41 -11.01
C LYS A 165 -3.40 -37.91 -9.82
N LEU A 166 -3.68 -39.20 -9.90
CA LEU A 166 -4.34 -40.07 -8.91
C LEU A 166 -3.77 -39.88 -7.50
#